data_AF-A0A4Z0BS07-F1
#
_entry.id   AF-A0A4Z0BS07-F1
#
_cell.length_a   1.000
_cell.length_b   1.000
_cell.length_c   1.000
_cell.angle_alpha   90.00
_cell.angle_beta   90.00
_cell.angle_gamma   90.00
#
_symmetry.space_group_name_H-M   'P 1'
#
loop_
_entity.id
_entity.type
_entity.pdbx_description
1 polymer ?
#
loop_
_entity_poly.entity_id
_entity_poly.type
_entity_poly.pdbx_seq_one_letter_code
_entity_poly.pdbx_strand_id
1 'polypeptide(L)'
;MSPVALRLARCLCASSLLILAACGGGAGAPPEPEAPAVAAPDDAAAPPVAPTPPDAQAVTLAAPAGLGFTAGIKRYSFSWDALPGASFYQLLLDPDGDGPLPADPVDGDIAAPGGDARVTKEYTPPPELYGLPDARFSVRACDGSGCSSASAAVAPRVIDTMGFLKADAPVTNEHFGSAVALSQDGDTLVVGVNASTPNGAPLRSGEVRVYARADGQWVLNGTLNSPASAINGRFGSSVAVSADGSTVVVGAQGESSETGAVYVFRRWFASYRLEQSFRPGQGMSTLPAEAGFGWRVAVSADGRTVVAGTSAGVGAFASRLEDSGWAPMSALATTSTSLAFGRAVAIAPDGQTLAVSDPADSATNGAIHVFTRQGPDWVMPVQIASPATNDPSAPFTDFGAALAFSADGKVLAAGAPGGGSVHVFDRDAMGWQLTASVQGTNTRSNHRFGLAVALSADGQTLVAGAPLEDSAARMGDAVLNGADTSSPGSGALYVFKRASSGWAQAAYLKTGRTVAATRLGGTEWSLGSYWTSVAISGDGKTLAAGDTAEPSDLGGARRFPVEGNSSASESGAVYLY
;
A
#
# COMPACT_ATOMS: atom_id res chain seq x y z
N MET A 1 51.03 -43.71 0.68
CA MET A 1 51.74 -42.85 -0.29
C MET A 1 51.69 -41.43 0.23
N SER A 2 52.86 -40.82 0.41
CA SER A 2 53.11 -39.61 1.22
C SER A 2 52.48 -38.30 0.70
N PRO A 3 52.25 -37.33 1.61
CA PRO A 3 51.88 -35.94 1.33
C PRO A 3 53.10 -35.01 1.30
N VAL A 4 52.98 -33.82 0.70
CA VAL A 4 53.93 -32.71 0.86
C VAL A 4 53.17 -31.42 1.17
N ALA A 5 53.70 -30.70 2.15
CA ALA A 5 53.17 -29.50 2.80
C ALA A 5 54.13 -28.30 2.63
N LEU A 6 53.62 -27.07 2.78
CA LEU A 6 54.31 -25.86 3.28
C LEU A 6 53.24 -24.78 3.55
N ARG A 7 52.87 -24.41 4.79
CA ARG A 7 53.47 -23.39 5.72
C ARG A 7 53.81 -22.04 5.04
N LEU A 8 53.62 -20.83 5.59
CA LEU A 8 52.98 -20.21 6.77
C LEU A 8 53.37 -18.70 6.66
N ALA A 9 52.50 -17.71 6.91
CA ALA A 9 52.89 -16.42 7.54
C ALA A 9 51.66 -15.52 7.82
N ARG A 10 51.52 -15.15 9.08
CA ARG A 10 50.60 -14.13 9.64
C ARG A 10 51.25 -12.75 9.54
N CYS A 11 50.45 -11.68 9.50
CA CYS A 11 50.77 -10.43 10.19
C CYS A 11 49.48 -9.71 10.65
N LEU A 12 49.37 -9.57 11.98
CA LEU A 12 48.53 -8.60 12.69
C LEU A 12 49.34 -7.29 12.88
N CYS A 13 48.66 -6.15 12.94
CA CYS A 13 48.90 -5.02 13.88
C CYS A 13 47.78 -3.98 13.60
N ALA A 14 46.78 -3.74 14.46
CA ALA A 14 46.78 -3.24 15.85
C ALA A 14 46.95 -1.71 15.95
N SER A 15 45.90 -1.11 16.51
CA SER A 15 45.71 0.25 17.01
C SER A 15 46.84 0.76 17.92
N SER A 16 46.99 2.09 18.03
CA SER A 16 47.14 2.79 19.32
C SER A 16 47.19 4.32 19.20
N LEU A 17 46.50 4.96 20.14
CA LEU A 17 46.60 6.36 20.59
C LEU A 17 48.03 6.76 20.96
N LEU A 18 48.33 8.07 20.92
CA LEU A 18 49.23 8.68 21.90
C LEU A 18 48.89 10.15 22.20
N ILE A 19 48.85 10.39 23.51
CA ILE A 19 48.72 11.66 24.26
C ILE A 19 50.11 12.32 24.35
N LEU A 20 50.19 13.65 24.45
CA LEU A 20 51.29 14.28 25.19
C LEU A 20 50.85 15.55 25.94
N ALA A 21 51.38 15.65 27.15
CA ALA A 21 51.07 16.60 28.21
C ALA A 21 52.10 17.75 28.31
N ALA A 22 51.79 18.69 29.21
CA ALA A 22 52.33 20.04 29.41
C ALA A 22 53.71 20.18 30.10
N CYS A 23 54.29 21.39 29.98
CA CYS A 23 55.02 22.23 30.98
C CYS A 23 55.50 23.52 30.26
N GLY A 24 55.57 24.74 30.79
CA GLY A 24 55.26 25.33 32.10
C GLY A 24 55.84 26.77 32.19
N GLY A 25 55.16 27.67 32.93
CA GLY A 25 55.64 28.93 33.59
C GLY A 25 56.14 30.10 32.72
N GLY A 26 56.01 31.38 33.05
CA GLY A 26 55.50 32.07 34.24
C GLY A 26 56.33 33.35 34.49
N ALA A 27 55.64 34.48 34.73
CA ALA A 27 56.07 35.74 35.38
C ALA A 27 56.68 36.92 34.56
N GLY A 28 56.03 38.10 34.70
CA GLY A 28 56.64 39.33 35.23
C GLY A 28 57.11 40.45 34.25
N ALA A 29 56.37 41.57 34.19
CA ALA A 29 56.78 42.91 33.67
C ALA A 29 57.87 43.58 34.56
N PRO A 30 58.39 44.84 34.36
CA PRO A 30 58.13 45.96 33.42
C PRO A 30 59.46 46.66 32.93
N PRO A 31 59.62 48.01 32.80
CA PRO A 31 59.01 49.03 31.92
C PRO A 31 60.01 49.66 30.90
N GLU A 32 59.48 50.60 30.09
CA GLU A 32 60.11 51.56 29.16
C GLU A 32 61.37 52.32 29.67
N PRO A 33 62.18 52.87 28.72
CA PRO A 33 62.53 54.29 28.82
C PRO A 33 62.38 55.08 27.49
N GLU A 34 62.12 56.38 27.66
CA GLU A 34 61.87 57.43 26.64
C GLU A 34 63.11 57.86 25.80
N ALA A 35 62.79 58.31 24.56
CA ALA A 35 63.33 59.45 23.78
C ALA A 35 64.78 59.40 23.19
N PRO A 36 65.08 60.08 22.04
CA PRO A 36 64.44 61.31 21.54
C PRO A 36 64.05 61.36 20.05
N ALA A 37 63.28 62.42 19.76
CA ALA A 37 62.83 62.86 18.46
C ALA A 37 63.97 63.13 17.46
N VAL A 38 63.78 62.70 16.21
CA VAL A 38 64.50 63.21 15.05
C VAL A 38 63.48 63.56 13.97
N ALA A 39 63.62 64.78 13.45
CA ALA A 39 62.74 65.43 12.50
C ALA A 39 62.61 64.69 11.16
N ALA A 40 61.44 64.87 10.55
CA ALA A 40 61.06 64.38 9.23
C ALA A 40 61.98 64.89 8.10
N PRO A 41 61.99 64.14 6.98
CA PRO A 41 61.86 64.80 5.69
C PRO A 41 60.70 64.24 4.85
N ASP A 42 59.89 65.18 4.39
CA ASP A 42 59.09 65.30 3.17
C ASP A 42 58.77 64.07 2.28
N ASP A 43 57.47 64.00 1.99
CA ASP A 43 56.84 63.68 0.69
C ASP A 43 57.47 62.56 -0.16
N ALA A 44 57.00 61.33 0.08
CA ALA A 44 56.96 60.30 -0.94
C ALA A 44 55.53 59.73 -1.03
N ALA A 45 54.88 60.00 -2.16
CA ALA A 45 53.55 59.54 -2.49
C ALA A 45 53.41 58.01 -2.35
N ALA A 46 52.36 57.57 -1.66
CA ALA A 46 52.00 56.16 -1.56
C ALA A 46 51.67 55.58 -2.96
N PRO A 47 52.07 54.33 -3.26
CA PRO A 47 51.69 53.67 -4.50
C PRO A 47 50.16 53.46 -4.53
N PRO A 48 49.53 53.48 -5.72
CA PRO A 48 48.09 53.27 -5.82
C PRO A 48 47.73 51.91 -5.26
N VAL A 49 46.79 51.90 -4.31
CA VAL A 49 46.12 50.68 -3.85
C VAL A 49 45.49 50.04 -5.08
N ALA A 50 45.93 48.83 -5.43
CA ALA A 50 45.27 48.03 -6.47
C ALA A 50 43.79 47.90 -6.09
N PRO A 51 42.85 48.07 -7.03
CA PRO A 51 41.45 47.83 -6.72
C PRO A 51 41.34 46.41 -6.18
N THR A 52 40.79 46.25 -4.98
CA THR A 52 40.26 44.98 -4.53
C THR A 52 39.42 44.40 -5.66
N PRO A 53 39.60 43.12 -6.05
CA PRO A 53 38.67 42.48 -6.97
C PRO A 53 37.27 42.79 -6.45
N PRO A 54 36.29 43.16 -7.30
CA PRO A 54 34.93 43.24 -6.82
C PRO A 54 34.66 41.91 -6.13
N ASP A 55 34.24 41.95 -4.86
CA ASP A 55 33.73 40.76 -4.18
C ASP A 55 32.86 40.06 -5.21
N ALA A 56 33.23 38.83 -5.59
CA ALA A 56 32.41 38.03 -6.47
C ALA A 56 31.08 37.96 -5.74
N GLN A 57 30.10 38.77 -6.18
CA GLN A 57 28.83 38.85 -5.51
C GLN A 57 28.33 37.43 -5.46
N ALA A 58 28.15 36.88 -4.26
CA ALA A 58 27.53 35.60 -4.09
C ALA A 58 26.19 35.72 -4.79
N VAL A 59 26.07 35.12 -5.98
CA VAL A 59 24.85 35.18 -6.78
C VAL A 59 23.88 34.31 -6.02
N THR A 60 23.12 34.92 -5.12
CA THR A 60 22.04 34.24 -4.42
C THR A 60 21.05 33.78 -5.48
N LEU A 61 20.85 32.47 -5.58
CA LEU A 61 19.87 31.89 -6.49
C LEU A 61 18.51 32.58 -6.32
N ALA A 62 17.90 32.96 -7.43
CA ALA A 62 16.54 33.51 -7.42
C ALA A 62 15.52 32.44 -7.03
N ALA A 63 14.34 32.87 -6.56
CA ALA A 63 13.20 31.98 -6.43
C ALA A 63 12.78 31.47 -7.84
N PRO A 64 12.52 30.17 -8.03
CA PRO A 64 11.98 29.69 -9.29
C PRO A 64 10.66 30.36 -9.65
N ALA A 65 10.45 30.60 -10.95
CA ALA A 65 9.23 31.19 -11.49
C ALA A 65 8.49 30.19 -12.40
N GLY A 66 7.23 30.49 -12.71
CA GLY A 66 6.45 29.72 -13.66
C GLY A 66 6.09 28.29 -13.20
N LEU A 67 6.03 28.05 -11.88
CA LEU A 67 5.55 26.78 -11.33
C LEU A 67 4.08 26.59 -11.71
N GLY A 68 3.81 25.49 -12.41
CA GLY A 68 2.48 25.02 -12.77
C GLY A 68 2.40 23.50 -12.70
N PHE A 69 1.19 22.96 -12.87
CA PHE A 69 0.96 21.52 -12.83
C PHE A 69 -0.12 21.07 -13.83
N THR A 70 -0.08 19.79 -14.19
CA THR A 70 -1.20 19.08 -14.81
C THR A 70 -1.51 17.82 -14.00
N ALA A 71 -2.79 17.43 -13.93
CA ALA A 71 -3.24 16.26 -13.18
C ALA A 71 -3.64 15.13 -14.14
N GLY A 72 -3.10 13.93 -13.90
CA GLY A 72 -3.50 12.66 -14.47
C GLY A 72 -3.92 11.68 -13.37
N ILE A 73 -4.38 10.49 -13.76
CA ILE A 73 -4.67 9.42 -12.79
C ILE A 73 -3.40 9.13 -11.98
N LYS A 74 -3.50 9.30 -10.66
CA LYS A 74 -2.43 9.04 -9.69
C LYS A 74 -1.14 9.81 -9.98
N ARG A 75 -1.22 10.97 -10.62
CA ARG A 75 -0.02 11.69 -11.08
C ARG A 75 -0.26 13.18 -11.22
N TYR A 76 0.67 13.96 -10.67
CA TYR A 76 0.89 15.34 -11.04
C TYR A 76 2.16 15.47 -11.87
N SER A 77 2.07 16.23 -12.97
CA SER A 77 3.24 16.68 -13.71
C SER A 77 3.47 18.15 -13.41
N PHE A 78 4.43 18.45 -12.55
CA PHE A 78 4.85 19.81 -12.22
C PHE A 78 5.86 20.30 -13.24
N SER A 79 5.84 21.60 -13.52
CA SER A 79 6.89 22.24 -14.33
C SER A 79 7.16 23.67 -13.92
N TRP A 80 8.42 24.11 -14.06
CA TRP A 80 8.86 25.49 -13.78
C TRP A 80 10.05 25.87 -14.68
N ASP A 81 10.40 27.15 -14.67
CA ASP A 81 11.52 27.68 -15.47
C ASP A 81 12.87 27.28 -14.85
N ALA A 82 13.77 26.76 -15.69
CA ALA A 82 15.14 26.47 -15.26
C ALA A 82 15.89 27.78 -14.94
N LEU A 83 16.74 27.74 -13.92
CA LEU A 83 17.47 28.88 -13.38
C LEU A 83 18.97 28.68 -13.63
N PRO A 84 19.66 29.64 -14.26
CA PRO A 84 21.11 29.63 -14.36
C PRO A 84 21.75 29.53 -12.97
N GLY A 85 22.73 28.65 -12.82
CA GLY A 85 23.46 28.44 -11.56
C GLY A 85 22.83 27.43 -10.60
N ALA A 86 21.57 27.04 -10.78
CA ALA A 86 20.97 25.96 -10.00
C ALA A 86 21.61 24.62 -10.39
N SER A 87 22.02 23.84 -9.38
CA SER A 87 22.52 22.47 -9.57
C SER A 87 21.38 21.45 -9.43
N PHE A 88 20.40 21.74 -8.57
CA PHE A 88 19.20 20.92 -8.37
C PHE A 88 18.04 21.76 -7.82
N TYR A 89 16.87 21.15 -7.73
CA TYR A 89 15.65 21.73 -7.20
C TYR A 89 15.04 20.81 -6.15
N GLN A 90 14.24 21.40 -5.27
CA GLN A 90 13.43 20.66 -4.30
C GLN A 90 11.98 21.11 -4.46
N LEU A 91 11.10 20.16 -4.78
CA LEU A 91 9.65 20.34 -4.70
C LEU A 91 9.25 20.18 -3.24
N LEU A 92 8.50 21.13 -2.71
CA LEU A 92 8.10 21.21 -1.31
C LEU A 92 6.60 21.02 -1.21
N LEU A 93 6.15 20.25 -0.22
CA LEU A 93 4.73 20.10 0.13
C LEU A 93 4.48 20.79 1.46
N ASP A 94 3.55 21.73 1.44
CA ASP A 94 2.92 22.31 2.61
C ASP A 94 1.57 21.58 2.81
N PRO A 95 1.43 20.71 3.81
CA PRO A 95 0.25 19.86 3.98
C PRO A 95 -0.99 20.59 4.50
N ASP A 96 -0.84 21.69 5.26
CA ASP A 96 -1.95 22.45 5.84
C ASP A 96 -2.22 23.79 5.12
N GLY A 97 -1.26 24.28 4.32
CA GLY A 97 -1.44 25.45 3.47
C GLY A 97 -1.31 26.78 4.20
N ASP A 98 -0.86 26.78 5.46
CA ASP A 98 -0.73 27.97 6.31
C ASP A 98 0.61 28.71 6.10
N GLY A 99 1.43 28.31 5.12
CA GLY A 99 2.74 28.91 4.85
C GLY A 99 3.87 28.14 5.53
N PRO A 100 5.14 28.57 5.41
CA PRO A 100 6.26 27.65 5.33
C PRO A 100 6.56 27.00 6.69
N LEU A 101 5.85 25.91 6.98
CA LEU A 101 6.34 24.84 7.82
C LEU A 101 7.67 24.34 7.22
N PRO A 102 8.56 23.71 8.00
CA PRO A 102 9.72 23.01 7.45
C PRO A 102 9.21 21.88 6.54
N ALA A 103 8.96 22.23 5.28
CA ALA A 103 8.50 21.32 4.26
C ALA A 103 9.69 20.45 3.88
N ASP A 104 9.62 19.18 4.25
CA ASP A 104 10.52 18.19 3.70
C ASP A 104 10.33 18.15 2.18
N PRO A 105 11.42 18.09 1.40
CA PRO A 105 11.32 17.85 -0.03
C PRO A 105 10.43 16.63 -0.29
N VAL A 106 9.46 16.76 -1.19
CA VAL A 106 8.70 15.60 -1.66
C VAL A 106 9.57 14.81 -2.63
N ASP A 107 9.83 13.56 -2.28
CA ASP A 107 10.89 12.73 -2.88
C ASP A 107 12.29 13.35 -2.71
N GLY A 108 13.25 12.98 -3.56
CA GLY A 108 14.62 13.51 -3.54
C GLY A 108 14.86 14.72 -4.44
N ASP A 109 16.08 15.24 -4.38
CA ASP A 109 16.54 16.36 -5.20
C ASP A 109 16.36 16.12 -6.71
N ILE A 110 15.95 17.17 -7.42
CA ILE A 110 15.62 17.15 -8.84
C ILE A 110 16.76 17.83 -9.58
N ALA A 111 17.58 17.06 -10.29
CA ALA A 111 18.74 17.60 -11.01
C ALA A 111 18.32 18.72 -11.98
N ALA A 112 19.11 19.80 -12.04
CA ALA A 112 18.88 20.84 -13.03
C ALA A 112 19.05 20.28 -14.45
N PRO A 113 18.18 20.64 -15.40
CA PRO A 113 18.29 20.15 -16.76
C PRO A 113 19.55 20.73 -17.41
N GLY A 114 20.38 19.88 -18.00
CA GLY A 114 21.62 20.25 -18.68
C GLY A 114 21.40 20.97 -20.02
N GLY A 115 20.57 22.02 -20.04
CA GLY A 115 20.29 22.84 -21.23
C GLY A 115 18.82 23.12 -21.51
N ASP A 116 17.87 22.45 -20.85
CA ASP A 116 16.44 22.72 -21.07
C ASP A 116 15.98 23.99 -20.36
N ALA A 117 15.09 24.74 -21.00
CA ALA A 117 14.51 25.96 -20.43
C ALA A 117 13.49 25.67 -19.31
N ARG A 118 13.01 24.42 -19.20
CA ARG A 118 11.99 23.99 -18.24
C ARG A 118 12.45 22.76 -17.50
N VAL A 119 12.11 22.70 -16.22
CA VAL A 119 12.25 21.50 -15.38
C VAL A 119 10.87 20.87 -15.25
N THR A 120 10.80 19.53 -15.26
CA THR A 120 9.57 18.78 -14.99
C THR A 120 9.78 17.78 -13.87
N LYS A 121 8.72 17.52 -13.10
CA LYS A 121 8.71 16.51 -12.05
C LYS A 121 7.36 15.83 -11.99
N GLU A 122 7.38 14.52 -12.21
CA GLU A 122 6.24 13.67 -11.92
C GLU A 122 6.19 13.36 -10.43
N TYR A 123 5.00 13.48 -9.85
CA TYR A 123 4.73 13.17 -8.45
C TYR A 123 3.48 12.30 -8.36
N THR A 124 3.60 11.15 -7.71
CA THR A 124 2.46 10.27 -7.39
C THR A 124 1.98 10.65 -5.99
N PRO A 125 0.83 11.33 -5.84
CA PRO A 125 0.33 11.73 -4.55
C PRO A 125 -0.02 10.48 -3.73
N PRO A 126 0.51 10.31 -2.51
CA PRO A 126 0.18 9.14 -1.70
C PRO A 126 -1.25 9.27 -1.12
N PRO A 127 -1.87 8.17 -0.66
CA PRO A 127 -3.27 8.16 -0.23
C PRO A 127 -3.59 9.16 0.90
N GLU A 128 -2.62 9.49 1.75
CA GLU A 128 -2.81 10.42 2.86
C GLU A 128 -3.08 11.86 2.37
N LEU A 129 -2.53 12.22 1.21
CA LEU A 129 -2.69 13.55 0.66
C LEU A 129 -4.15 13.86 0.27
N TYR A 130 -4.98 12.84 0.02
CA TYR A 130 -6.39 13.00 -0.30
C TYR A 130 -7.24 13.48 0.90
N GLY A 131 -6.70 13.36 2.12
CA GLY A 131 -7.27 13.94 3.33
C GLY A 131 -6.83 15.39 3.60
N LEU A 132 -5.96 15.96 2.77
CA LEU A 132 -5.35 17.28 2.95
C LEU A 132 -5.81 18.25 1.83
N PRO A 133 -7.05 18.79 1.91
CA PRO A 133 -7.62 19.64 0.86
C PRO A 133 -6.86 20.96 0.69
N ASP A 134 -6.16 21.41 1.73
CA ASP A 134 -5.42 22.66 1.76
C ASP A 134 -3.93 22.50 1.43
N ALA A 135 -3.50 21.31 1.02
CA ALA A 135 -2.14 21.08 0.58
C ALA A 135 -1.71 22.06 -0.54
N ARG A 136 -0.49 22.59 -0.43
CA ARG A 136 0.14 23.49 -1.40
C ARG A 136 1.52 22.97 -1.79
N PHE A 137 1.94 23.26 -3.01
CA PHE A 137 3.27 22.91 -3.51
C PHE A 137 4.05 24.14 -3.91
N SER A 138 5.32 24.19 -3.55
CA SER A 138 6.27 25.21 -4.02
C SER A 138 7.58 24.56 -4.44
N VAL A 139 8.44 25.30 -5.13
CA VAL A 139 9.76 24.77 -5.53
C VAL A 139 10.85 25.77 -5.18
N ARG A 140 12.00 25.27 -4.72
CA ARG A 140 13.23 26.08 -4.53
C ARG A 140 14.38 25.54 -5.35
N ALA A 141 15.31 26.41 -5.73
CA ALA A 141 16.51 26.06 -6.47
C ALA A 141 17.70 25.98 -5.50
N CYS A 142 18.61 25.05 -5.72
CA CYS A 142 19.75 24.85 -4.84
C CYS A 142 21.05 24.63 -5.63
N ASP A 143 22.17 24.98 -5.01
CA ASP A 143 23.51 24.73 -5.49
C ASP A 143 24.45 24.33 -4.33
N GLY A 144 25.76 24.28 -4.57
CA GLY A 144 26.75 23.96 -3.53
C GLY A 144 26.86 24.98 -2.40
N SER A 145 26.21 26.14 -2.51
CA SER A 145 26.22 27.23 -1.52
C SER A 145 24.94 27.31 -0.69
N GLY A 146 23.84 26.70 -1.15
CA GLY A 146 22.56 26.66 -0.43
C GLY A 146 21.36 26.66 -1.37
N CYS A 147 20.18 26.93 -0.82
CA CYS A 147 18.93 27.01 -1.57
C CYS A 147 18.35 28.42 -1.58
N SER A 148 17.67 28.78 -2.67
CA SER A 148 16.87 30.00 -2.78
C SER A 148 15.60 29.94 -1.93
N SER A 149 14.91 31.09 -1.83
CA SER A 149 13.53 31.12 -1.34
C SER A 149 12.61 30.32 -2.27
N ALA A 150 11.54 29.75 -1.71
CA ALA A 150 10.55 29.02 -2.47
C ALA A 150 9.81 29.93 -3.47
N SER A 151 9.34 29.33 -4.57
CA SER A 151 8.44 29.95 -5.54
C SER A 151 7.10 30.32 -4.90
N ALA A 152 6.28 31.10 -5.63
CA ALA A 152 4.85 31.15 -5.33
C ALA A 152 4.26 29.72 -5.36
N ALA A 153 3.41 29.41 -4.38
CA ALA A 153 2.83 28.08 -4.24
C ALA A 153 1.66 27.88 -5.21
N VAL A 154 1.46 26.62 -5.62
CA VAL A 154 0.29 26.15 -6.36
C VAL A 154 -0.55 25.22 -5.49
N ALA A 155 -1.87 25.21 -5.70
CA ALA A 155 -2.84 24.47 -4.91
C ALA A 155 -3.59 23.44 -5.77
N PRO A 156 -2.95 22.34 -6.19
CA PRO A 156 -3.63 21.32 -6.97
C PRO A 156 -4.66 20.58 -6.10
N ARG A 157 -5.85 20.33 -6.66
CA ARG A 157 -6.87 19.55 -5.97
C ARG A 157 -6.52 18.07 -6.09
N VAL A 158 -6.23 17.42 -4.97
CA VAL A 158 -5.82 16.00 -4.90
C VAL A 158 -6.87 15.05 -5.47
N ILE A 159 -8.14 15.43 -5.40
CA ILE A 159 -9.21 14.67 -6.03
C ILE A 159 -9.10 14.61 -7.57
N ASP A 160 -8.43 15.58 -8.21
CA ASP A 160 -8.24 15.59 -9.67
C ASP A 160 -7.25 14.50 -10.13
N THR A 161 -6.49 13.89 -9.22
CA THR A 161 -5.61 12.74 -9.48
C THR A 161 -6.23 11.40 -9.08
N MET A 162 -7.45 11.36 -8.56
CA MET A 162 -8.11 10.08 -8.30
C MET A 162 -8.32 9.31 -9.61
N GLY A 163 -8.05 8.00 -9.60
CA GLY A 163 -8.37 7.12 -10.71
C GLY A 163 -9.69 6.41 -10.48
N PHE A 164 -10.41 6.18 -11.58
CA PHE A 164 -11.64 5.42 -11.63
C PHE A 164 -11.53 4.41 -12.76
N LEU A 165 -11.52 3.12 -12.43
CA LEU A 165 -11.48 2.02 -13.38
C LEU A 165 -12.81 1.27 -13.38
N LYS A 166 -13.33 1.02 -14.57
CA LYS A 166 -14.57 0.29 -14.79
C LYS A 166 -14.49 -0.54 -16.05
N ALA A 167 -15.35 -1.56 -16.16
CA ALA A 167 -15.51 -2.30 -17.40
C ALA A 167 -15.87 -1.38 -18.58
N ASP A 168 -15.30 -1.61 -19.78
CA ASP A 168 -15.55 -0.77 -20.97
C ASP A 168 -17.03 -0.70 -21.39
N ALA A 169 -17.77 -1.78 -21.20
CA ALA A 169 -19.20 -1.88 -21.46
C ALA A 169 -19.89 -2.42 -20.19
N PRO A 170 -20.06 -1.57 -19.16
CA PRO A 170 -20.52 -2.03 -17.87
C PRO A 170 -21.97 -2.49 -17.94
N VAL A 171 -22.26 -3.61 -17.29
CA VAL A 171 -23.63 -4.15 -17.21
C VAL A 171 -24.07 -4.30 -15.76
N THR A 172 -25.37 -4.20 -15.56
CA THR A 172 -26.02 -4.38 -14.26
C THR A 172 -25.60 -5.70 -13.59
N ASN A 173 -25.17 -5.64 -12.33
CA ASN A 173 -24.66 -6.75 -11.49
C ASN A 173 -23.37 -7.42 -11.98
N GLU A 174 -22.57 -6.74 -12.81
CA GLU A 174 -21.25 -7.24 -13.20
C GLU A 174 -20.29 -7.35 -12.01
N HIS A 175 -20.48 -6.55 -10.94
CA HIS A 175 -19.61 -6.49 -9.76
C HIS A 175 -18.12 -6.40 -10.10
N PHE A 176 -17.77 -5.55 -11.06
CA PHE A 176 -16.38 -5.19 -11.33
C PHE A 176 -15.75 -4.63 -10.05
N GLY A 177 -14.52 -5.06 -9.72
CA GLY A 177 -13.89 -4.68 -8.46
C GLY A 177 -14.23 -5.57 -7.27
N SER A 178 -14.94 -6.70 -7.49
CA SER A 178 -15.28 -7.67 -6.43
C SER A 178 -14.08 -8.23 -5.67
N ALA A 179 -12.92 -8.26 -6.32
CA ALA A 179 -11.62 -8.49 -5.70
C ALA A 179 -10.57 -7.64 -6.42
N VAL A 180 -9.61 -7.08 -5.69
CA VAL A 180 -8.48 -6.33 -6.24
C VAL A 180 -7.17 -6.83 -5.64
N ALA A 181 -6.12 -6.87 -6.45
CA ALA A 181 -4.75 -7.09 -6.00
C ALA A 181 -3.79 -6.20 -6.79
N LEU A 182 -2.81 -5.62 -6.11
CA LEU A 182 -1.82 -4.72 -6.68
C LEU A 182 -0.42 -5.30 -6.43
N SER A 183 0.44 -5.30 -7.45
CA SER A 183 1.84 -5.71 -7.31
C SER A 183 2.62 -4.74 -6.41
N GLN A 184 3.71 -5.21 -5.81
CA GLN A 184 4.49 -4.38 -4.88
C GLN A 184 5.16 -3.21 -5.61
N ASP A 185 5.56 -3.39 -6.87
CA ASP A 185 6.06 -2.30 -7.72
C ASP A 185 4.97 -1.26 -8.10
N GLY A 186 3.69 -1.55 -7.86
CA GLY A 186 2.57 -0.66 -8.18
C GLY A 186 2.24 -0.56 -9.68
N ASP A 187 2.79 -1.46 -10.51
CA ASP A 187 2.65 -1.41 -11.97
C ASP A 187 1.66 -2.43 -12.54
N THR A 188 1.18 -3.40 -11.75
CA THR A 188 0.18 -4.40 -12.16
C THR A 188 -1.00 -4.44 -11.20
N LEU A 189 -2.19 -4.17 -11.73
CA LEU A 189 -3.46 -4.25 -10.99
C LEU A 189 -4.31 -5.39 -11.56
N VAL A 190 -4.75 -6.29 -10.70
CA VAL A 190 -5.62 -7.41 -11.03
C VAL A 190 -7.00 -7.16 -10.42
N VAL A 191 -8.04 -7.24 -11.25
CA VAL A 191 -9.42 -6.95 -10.87
C VAL A 191 -10.33 -8.13 -11.18
N GLY A 192 -10.97 -8.67 -10.16
CA GLY A 192 -12.00 -9.70 -10.27
C GLY A 192 -13.36 -9.11 -10.64
N VAL A 193 -14.08 -9.82 -11.51
CA VAL A 193 -15.43 -9.49 -11.96
C VAL A 193 -16.31 -10.69 -11.69
N ASN A 194 -17.07 -10.60 -10.60
CA ASN A 194 -17.97 -11.66 -10.16
C ASN A 194 -19.38 -11.32 -10.60
N ALA A 195 -19.70 -11.54 -11.89
CA ALA A 195 -21.02 -11.23 -12.39
C ALA A 195 -22.08 -12.12 -11.71
N SER A 196 -22.87 -11.52 -10.83
CA SER A 196 -24.17 -12.06 -10.44
C SER A 196 -25.19 -11.52 -11.45
N THR A 197 -26.28 -12.22 -11.73
CA THR A 197 -27.30 -11.66 -12.63
C THR A 197 -28.65 -11.75 -11.95
N PRO A 198 -29.42 -10.65 -11.85
CA PRO A 198 -30.85 -10.74 -11.63
C PRO A 198 -31.50 -11.24 -12.92
N ASN A 199 -32.60 -11.96 -12.77
CA ASN A 199 -33.60 -12.17 -13.82
C ASN A 199 -33.14 -12.96 -15.07
N GLY A 200 -32.60 -14.16 -14.87
CA GLY A 200 -32.66 -15.21 -15.90
C GLY A 200 -31.68 -15.12 -17.07
N ALA A 201 -30.65 -14.26 -16.99
CA ALA A 201 -29.49 -14.36 -17.88
C ALA A 201 -28.64 -15.60 -17.51
N PRO A 202 -27.92 -16.25 -18.46
CA PRO A 202 -27.05 -17.36 -18.13
C PRO A 202 -25.94 -16.89 -17.19
N LEU A 203 -25.82 -17.57 -16.05
CA LEU A 203 -24.86 -17.21 -15.00
C LEU A 203 -23.45 -17.30 -15.57
N ARG A 204 -22.67 -16.22 -15.46
CA ARG A 204 -21.31 -16.18 -15.99
C ARG A 204 -20.37 -16.94 -15.08
N SER A 205 -19.29 -17.46 -15.66
CA SER A 205 -18.23 -18.13 -14.91
C SER A 205 -17.40 -17.19 -14.04
N GLY A 206 -17.54 -15.88 -14.25
CA GLY A 206 -16.64 -14.84 -13.72
C GLY A 206 -15.43 -14.61 -14.63
N GLU A 207 -14.81 -13.44 -14.52
CA GLU A 207 -13.61 -13.06 -15.26
C GLU A 207 -12.63 -12.28 -14.37
N VAL A 208 -11.37 -12.18 -14.80
CA VAL A 208 -10.36 -11.34 -14.18
C VAL A 208 -9.75 -10.43 -15.23
N ARG A 209 -9.67 -9.13 -14.95
CA ARG A 209 -8.99 -8.15 -15.81
C ARG A 209 -7.64 -7.77 -15.20
N VAL A 210 -6.60 -7.77 -16.02
CA VAL A 210 -5.26 -7.38 -15.60
C VAL A 210 -4.91 -6.06 -16.28
N TYR A 211 -4.61 -5.04 -15.49
CA TYR A 211 -4.18 -3.73 -15.95
C TYR A 211 -2.68 -3.54 -15.69
N ALA A 212 -1.99 -2.90 -16.62
CA ALA A 212 -0.60 -2.47 -16.46
C ALA A 212 -0.53 -0.95 -16.41
N ARG A 213 0.38 -0.42 -15.61
CA ARG A 213 0.67 1.02 -15.57
C ARG A 213 1.64 1.36 -16.70
N ALA A 214 1.22 2.20 -17.64
CA ALA A 214 2.02 2.68 -18.76
C ALA A 214 1.83 4.18 -18.91
N ASP A 215 2.94 4.94 -18.93
CA ASP A 215 2.92 6.42 -19.00
C ASP A 215 1.99 7.09 -17.98
N GLY A 216 1.84 6.47 -16.80
CA GLY A 216 0.98 6.96 -15.72
C GLY A 216 -0.51 6.69 -15.91
N GLN A 217 -0.88 5.95 -16.95
CA GLN A 217 -2.24 5.48 -17.17
C GLN A 217 -2.32 3.99 -16.87
N TRP A 218 -3.48 3.55 -16.39
CA TRP A 218 -3.80 2.14 -16.25
C TRP A 218 -4.43 1.63 -17.54
N VAL A 219 -3.74 0.71 -18.21
CA VAL A 219 -4.15 0.16 -19.51
C VAL A 219 -4.51 -1.31 -19.33
N LEU A 220 -5.63 -1.74 -19.91
CA LEU A 220 -6.02 -3.15 -19.89
C LEU A 220 -4.97 -3.98 -20.64
N ASN A 221 -4.32 -4.88 -19.92
CA ASN A 221 -3.26 -5.77 -20.38
C ASN A 221 -3.73 -7.24 -20.41
N GLY A 222 -5.02 -7.45 -20.68
CA GLY A 222 -5.64 -8.75 -20.90
C GLY A 222 -6.75 -9.12 -19.92
N THR A 223 -7.53 -10.11 -20.34
CA THR A 223 -8.62 -10.71 -19.56
C THR A 223 -8.35 -12.20 -19.40
N LEU A 224 -8.44 -12.70 -18.17
CA LEU A 224 -8.37 -14.11 -17.83
C LEU A 224 -9.80 -14.65 -17.67
N ASN A 225 -10.10 -15.72 -18.38
CA ASN A 225 -11.40 -16.40 -18.31
C ASN A 225 -11.24 -17.72 -17.57
N SER A 226 -12.30 -18.18 -16.89
CA SER A 226 -12.31 -19.50 -16.26
C SER A 226 -11.99 -20.59 -17.30
N PRO A 227 -10.97 -21.44 -17.07
CA PRO A 227 -10.70 -22.59 -17.92
C PRO A 227 -11.81 -23.66 -17.90
N ALA A 228 -12.65 -23.66 -16.85
CA ALA A 228 -13.77 -24.60 -16.75
C ALA A 228 -15.03 -24.09 -17.45
N SER A 229 -15.16 -22.78 -17.67
CA SER A 229 -16.38 -22.14 -18.18
C SER A 229 -17.65 -22.58 -17.42
N ALA A 230 -17.52 -22.85 -16.12
CA ALA A 230 -18.62 -23.34 -15.31
C ALA A 230 -19.64 -22.22 -15.07
N ILE A 231 -20.93 -22.51 -15.26
CA ILE A 231 -22.02 -21.64 -14.84
C ILE A 231 -21.90 -21.44 -13.32
N ASN A 232 -21.97 -20.19 -12.84
CA ASN A 232 -21.74 -19.84 -11.42
C ASN A 232 -20.35 -20.22 -10.86
N GLY A 233 -19.33 -20.37 -11.71
CA GLY A 233 -17.97 -20.71 -11.25
C GLY A 233 -17.33 -19.70 -10.28
N ARG A 234 -17.81 -18.43 -10.29
CA ARG A 234 -17.26 -17.33 -9.47
C ARG A 234 -15.74 -17.18 -9.62
N PHE A 235 -15.21 -17.44 -10.81
CA PHE A 235 -13.81 -17.20 -11.16
C PHE A 235 -13.51 -15.70 -11.01
N GLY A 236 -12.46 -15.37 -10.26
CA GLY A 236 -12.14 -13.98 -9.94
C GLY A 236 -12.80 -13.47 -8.64
N SER A 237 -13.53 -14.31 -7.91
CA SER A 237 -14.06 -13.97 -6.58
C SER A 237 -12.97 -13.73 -5.52
N SER A 238 -11.77 -14.24 -5.75
CA SER A 238 -10.55 -13.87 -5.04
C SER A 238 -9.38 -13.85 -6.02
N VAL A 239 -8.48 -12.87 -5.88
CA VAL A 239 -7.31 -12.70 -6.72
C VAL A 239 -6.09 -12.35 -5.87
N ALA A 240 -4.91 -12.77 -6.31
CA ALA A 240 -3.62 -12.36 -5.75
C ALA A 240 -2.57 -12.22 -6.86
N VAL A 241 -1.58 -11.37 -6.67
CA VAL A 241 -0.51 -11.09 -7.65
C VAL A 241 0.86 -11.06 -6.98
N SER A 242 1.89 -11.58 -7.66
CA SER A 242 3.28 -11.53 -7.18
C SER A 242 3.84 -10.10 -7.18
N ALA A 243 4.97 -9.90 -6.50
CA ALA A 243 5.55 -8.56 -6.30
C ALA A 243 5.88 -7.83 -7.61
N ASP A 244 6.24 -8.59 -8.64
CA ASP A 244 6.62 -8.14 -9.99
C ASP A 244 5.47 -8.25 -11.02
N GLY A 245 4.27 -8.62 -10.59
CA GLY A 245 3.14 -8.88 -11.49
C GLY A 245 3.25 -10.15 -12.32
N SER A 246 4.32 -10.95 -12.24
CA SER A 246 4.54 -12.07 -13.16
C SER A 246 3.64 -13.28 -12.92
N THR A 247 3.03 -13.39 -11.74
CA THR A 247 2.14 -14.50 -11.36
C THR A 247 0.83 -13.96 -10.83
N VAL A 248 -0.29 -14.44 -11.37
CA VAL A 248 -1.65 -14.12 -10.91
C VAL A 248 -2.33 -15.40 -10.45
N VAL A 249 -2.86 -15.39 -9.23
CA VAL A 249 -3.64 -16.50 -8.69
C VAL A 249 -5.10 -16.10 -8.62
N VAL A 250 -5.99 -16.99 -9.06
CA VAL A 250 -7.43 -16.75 -9.14
C VAL A 250 -8.20 -17.88 -8.46
N GLY A 251 -9.07 -17.52 -7.52
CA GLY A 251 -10.04 -18.43 -6.93
C GLY A 251 -11.33 -18.52 -7.74
N ALA A 252 -11.92 -19.72 -7.76
CA ALA A 252 -13.19 -20.01 -8.42
C ALA A 252 -14.04 -20.93 -7.53
N GLN A 253 -14.43 -20.42 -6.37
CA GLN A 253 -15.09 -21.19 -5.31
C GLN A 253 -16.42 -21.84 -5.72
N GLY A 254 -17.08 -21.33 -6.76
CA GLY A 254 -18.37 -21.84 -7.21
C GLY A 254 -18.27 -23.03 -8.18
N GLU A 255 -17.06 -23.36 -8.65
CA GLU A 255 -16.86 -24.47 -9.59
C GLU A 255 -17.10 -25.83 -8.95
N SER A 256 -17.50 -26.80 -9.79
CA SER A 256 -17.71 -28.21 -9.40
C SER A 256 -18.64 -28.39 -8.21
N SER A 257 -19.88 -27.90 -8.34
CA SER A 257 -20.89 -27.93 -7.27
C SER A 257 -20.37 -27.27 -5.98
N GLU A 258 -19.78 -26.09 -6.14
CA GLU A 258 -19.19 -25.29 -5.06
C GLU A 258 -18.10 -26.01 -4.24
N THR A 259 -17.53 -27.11 -4.75
CA THR A 259 -16.33 -27.69 -4.15
C THR A 259 -15.14 -26.73 -4.31
N GLY A 260 -15.09 -26.00 -5.43
CA GLY A 260 -14.16 -24.89 -5.68
C GLY A 260 -12.89 -25.27 -6.44
N ALA A 261 -12.14 -24.26 -6.88
CA ALA A 261 -10.90 -24.40 -7.63
C ALA A 261 -9.97 -23.18 -7.46
N VAL A 262 -8.68 -23.38 -7.74
CA VAL A 262 -7.66 -22.32 -7.80
C VAL A 262 -6.86 -22.46 -9.08
N TYR A 263 -6.58 -21.33 -9.73
CA TYR A 263 -5.84 -21.25 -10.99
C TYR A 263 -4.64 -20.33 -10.83
N VAL A 264 -3.49 -20.76 -11.34
CA VAL A 264 -2.26 -19.97 -11.39
C VAL A 264 -1.95 -19.61 -12.83
N PHE A 265 -1.84 -18.32 -13.11
CA PHE A 265 -1.48 -17.78 -14.41
C PHE A 265 -0.11 -17.15 -14.34
N ARG A 266 0.72 -17.44 -15.34
CA ARG A 266 2.07 -16.89 -15.48
C ARG A 266 2.12 -15.92 -16.65
N ARG A 267 2.79 -14.78 -16.45
CA ARG A 267 3.08 -13.82 -17.51
C ARG A 267 4.01 -14.46 -18.54
N TRP A 268 3.60 -14.40 -19.80
CA TRP A 268 4.30 -14.88 -20.96
C TRP A 268 4.34 -13.74 -22.00
N PHE A 269 5.45 -12.99 -22.03
CA PHE A 269 5.57 -11.72 -22.74
C PHE A 269 4.50 -10.70 -22.30
N ALA A 270 3.62 -10.29 -23.22
CA ALA A 270 2.58 -9.29 -23.02
C ALA A 270 1.23 -9.90 -22.59
N SER A 271 1.14 -11.21 -22.38
CA SER A 271 -0.10 -11.86 -21.94
C SER A 271 0.13 -12.81 -20.76
N TYR A 272 -0.95 -13.32 -20.17
CA TYR A 272 -0.89 -14.36 -19.15
C TYR A 272 -1.37 -15.68 -19.74
N ARG A 273 -0.76 -16.78 -19.29
CA ARG A 273 -1.14 -18.14 -19.66
C ARG A 273 -1.40 -18.95 -18.40
N LEU A 274 -2.38 -19.86 -18.47
CA LEU A 274 -2.60 -20.81 -17.39
C LEU A 274 -1.34 -21.67 -17.22
N GLU A 275 -0.78 -21.65 -16.02
CA GLU A 275 0.39 -22.45 -15.64
C GLU A 275 -0.04 -23.69 -14.85
N GLN A 276 -0.98 -23.54 -13.92
CA GLN A 276 -1.45 -24.63 -13.06
C GLN A 276 -2.91 -24.46 -12.66
N SER A 277 -3.62 -25.58 -12.51
CA SER A 277 -4.91 -25.65 -11.83
C SER A 277 -4.85 -26.60 -10.64
N PHE A 278 -5.47 -26.18 -9.53
CA PHE A 278 -5.71 -27.02 -8.36
C PHE A 278 -7.21 -27.18 -8.21
N ARG A 279 -7.69 -28.42 -8.36
CA ARG A 279 -9.09 -28.78 -8.17
C ARG A 279 -9.15 -29.95 -7.19
N PRO A 280 -10.09 -29.99 -6.24
CA PRO A 280 -10.26 -31.15 -5.37
C PRO A 280 -10.37 -32.46 -6.18
N GLY A 281 -9.42 -33.39 -5.97
CA GLY A 281 -9.27 -34.63 -6.75
C GLY A 281 -8.35 -34.55 -7.99
N GLN A 282 -7.84 -33.37 -8.36
CA GLN A 282 -6.84 -33.13 -9.41
C GLN A 282 -5.80 -32.11 -8.96
N GLY A 283 -4.59 -32.59 -8.63
CA GLY A 283 -3.52 -31.75 -8.08
C GLY A 283 -3.66 -31.46 -6.58
N MET A 284 -4.67 -32.02 -5.92
CA MET A 284 -4.85 -32.06 -4.47
C MET A 284 -5.83 -33.19 -4.08
N SER A 285 -5.96 -33.48 -2.78
CA SER A 285 -6.97 -34.42 -2.27
C SER A 285 -8.41 -33.93 -2.51
N THR A 286 -9.37 -34.85 -2.50
CA THR A 286 -10.79 -34.51 -2.58
C THR A 286 -11.25 -33.72 -1.36
N LEU A 287 -12.23 -32.84 -1.57
CA LEU A 287 -12.92 -32.08 -0.52
C LEU A 287 -14.42 -32.41 -0.57
N PRO A 288 -15.17 -32.22 0.53
CA PRO A 288 -16.63 -32.33 0.49
C PRO A 288 -17.24 -31.33 -0.48
N ALA A 289 -18.45 -31.63 -0.97
CA ALA A 289 -19.24 -30.66 -1.74
C ALA A 289 -19.43 -29.36 -0.94
N GLU A 290 -19.56 -28.24 -1.65
CA GLU A 290 -19.74 -26.91 -1.04
C GLU A 290 -18.59 -26.45 -0.12
N ALA A 291 -17.41 -27.09 -0.21
CA ALA A 291 -16.22 -26.65 0.52
C ALA A 291 -15.81 -25.21 0.18
N GLY A 292 -16.10 -24.75 -1.05
CA GLY A 292 -15.77 -23.42 -1.54
C GLY A 292 -14.27 -23.14 -1.56
N PHE A 293 -13.48 -24.11 -1.99
CA PHE A 293 -12.03 -23.96 -2.13
C PHE A 293 -11.66 -22.84 -3.12
N GLY A 294 -10.69 -22.00 -2.75
CA GLY A 294 -10.38 -20.77 -3.47
C GLY A 294 -11.19 -19.55 -3.01
N TRP A 295 -11.87 -19.64 -1.85
CA TRP A 295 -12.57 -18.52 -1.21
C TRP A 295 -11.67 -17.30 -0.94
N ARG A 296 -10.43 -17.56 -0.49
CA ARG A 296 -9.36 -16.57 -0.38
C ARG A 296 -8.08 -17.20 -0.91
N VAL A 297 -7.35 -16.47 -1.73
CA VAL A 297 -6.05 -16.89 -2.28
C VAL A 297 -4.97 -15.89 -1.93
N ALA A 298 -3.73 -16.37 -1.82
CA ALA A 298 -2.56 -15.55 -1.63
C ALA A 298 -1.36 -16.14 -2.39
N VAL A 299 -0.40 -15.29 -2.76
CA VAL A 299 0.83 -15.68 -3.48
C VAL A 299 2.05 -14.97 -2.90
N SER A 300 3.19 -15.67 -2.80
CA SER A 300 4.46 -15.07 -2.36
C SER A 300 5.00 -14.06 -3.38
N ALA A 301 5.92 -13.19 -2.95
CA ALA A 301 6.47 -12.15 -3.82
C ALA A 301 7.18 -12.71 -5.06
N ASP A 302 7.84 -13.87 -4.93
CA ASP A 302 8.49 -14.58 -6.04
C ASP A 302 7.52 -15.34 -6.96
N GLY A 303 6.22 -15.35 -6.64
CA GLY A 303 5.20 -16.07 -7.39
C GLY A 303 5.26 -17.59 -7.26
N ARG A 304 6.06 -18.15 -6.35
CA ARG A 304 6.31 -19.60 -6.28
C ARG A 304 5.51 -20.32 -5.22
N THR A 305 4.89 -19.63 -4.27
CA THR A 305 4.10 -20.27 -3.21
C THR A 305 2.68 -19.73 -3.27
N VAL A 306 1.70 -20.63 -3.33
CA VAL A 306 0.27 -20.31 -3.42
C VAL A 306 -0.45 -20.92 -2.25
N VAL A 307 -1.35 -20.15 -1.65
CA VAL A 307 -2.15 -20.56 -0.49
C VAL A 307 -3.60 -20.28 -0.79
N ALA A 308 -4.48 -21.19 -0.38
CA ALA A 308 -5.90 -21.06 -0.59
C ALA A 308 -6.70 -21.55 0.61
N GLY A 309 -7.73 -20.78 0.94
CA GLY A 309 -8.72 -21.10 1.97
C GLY A 309 -10.01 -21.68 1.41
N THR A 310 -10.95 -21.96 2.31
CA THR A 310 -12.29 -22.51 2.02
C THR A 310 -13.36 -21.64 2.68
N SER A 311 -14.53 -21.49 2.04
CA SER A 311 -15.63 -20.70 2.61
C SER A 311 -16.35 -21.42 3.76
N ALA A 312 -16.41 -22.76 3.67
CA ALA A 312 -17.00 -23.64 4.68
C ALA A 312 -16.03 -24.00 5.82
N GLY A 313 -14.81 -23.44 5.83
CA GLY A 313 -13.79 -23.68 6.86
C GLY A 313 -13.35 -25.14 6.98
N VAL A 314 -13.29 -25.83 5.83
CA VAL A 314 -12.79 -27.21 5.71
C VAL A 314 -11.26 -27.24 5.86
N GLY A 315 -10.59 -26.12 5.61
CA GLY A 315 -9.14 -26.01 5.74
C GLY A 315 -8.52 -24.86 4.96
N ALA A 316 -7.21 -24.70 5.16
CA ALA A 316 -6.31 -23.95 4.30
C ALA A 316 -5.27 -24.89 3.69
N PHE A 317 -4.87 -24.59 2.47
CA PHE A 317 -4.01 -25.45 1.66
C PHE A 317 -2.89 -24.62 1.03
N ALA A 318 -1.72 -25.22 0.86
CA ALA A 318 -0.58 -24.56 0.24
C ALA A 318 0.08 -25.47 -0.82
N SER A 319 0.61 -24.84 -1.87
CA SER A 319 1.45 -25.47 -2.89
C SER A 319 2.65 -24.57 -3.20
N ARG A 320 3.72 -25.18 -3.68
CA ARG A 320 4.92 -24.48 -4.12
C ARG A 320 5.41 -24.99 -5.47
N LEU A 321 5.90 -24.08 -6.29
CA LEU A 321 6.61 -24.35 -7.52
C LEU A 321 8.05 -24.76 -7.21
N GLU A 322 8.35 -26.02 -7.49
CA GLU A 322 9.67 -26.64 -7.39
C GLU A 322 10.26 -26.87 -8.78
N ASP A 323 11.48 -27.40 -8.87
CA ASP A 323 12.16 -27.65 -10.14
C ASP A 323 11.41 -28.67 -11.01
N SER A 324 10.67 -29.59 -10.39
CA SER A 324 9.80 -30.56 -11.07
C SER A 324 8.42 -30.01 -11.43
N GLY A 325 8.15 -28.71 -11.17
CA GLY A 325 6.84 -28.09 -11.33
C GLY A 325 6.11 -27.88 -10.00
N TRP A 326 4.84 -27.53 -10.08
CA TRP A 326 4.00 -27.31 -8.91
C TRP A 326 3.79 -28.62 -8.13
N ALA A 327 4.16 -28.63 -6.85
CA ALA A 327 3.83 -29.73 -5.95
C ALA A 327 2.30 -29.84 -5.76
N PRO A 328 1.75 -31.03 -5.47
CA PRO A 328 0.35 -31.16 -5.12
C PRO A 328 -0.02 -30.22 -3.96
N MET A 329 -1.14 -29.52 -4.09
CA MET A 329 -1.61 -28.63 -3.04
C MET A 329 -2.10 -29.46 -1.85
N SER A 330 -1.53 -29.16 -0.67
CA SER A 330 -1.66 -29.99 0.52
C SER A 330 -2.27 -29.18 1.67
N ALA A 331 -3.08 -29.84 2.50
CA ALA A 331 -3.72 -29.22 3.65
C ALA A 331 -2.68 -28.82 4.71
N LEU A 332 -2.86 -27.66 5.34
CA LEU A 332 -2.06 -27.23 6.47
C LEU A 332 -2.50 -27.96 7.74
N ALA A 333 -1.57 -28.62 8.42
CA ALA A 333 -1.86 -29.43 9.60
C ALA A 333 -2.22 -28.54 10.80
N THR A 334 -3.44 -28.69 11.33
CA THR A 334 -3.93 -27.91 12.48
C THR A 334 -4.59 -28.83 13.52
N THR A 335 -4.61 -28.39 14.77
CA THR A 335 -5.39 -29.01 15.84
C THR A 335 -6.73 -28.30 16.06
N SER A 336 -7.01 -27.21 15.35
CA SER A 336 -8.29 -26.54 15.44
C SER A 336 -9.42 -27.44 14.93
N THR A 337 -10.52 -27.45 15.67
CA THR A 337 -11.77 -28.13 15.30
C THR A 337 -12.84 -27.14 14.83
N SER A 338 -12.47 -25.87 14.68
CA SER A 338 -13.39 -24.81 14.25
C SER A 338 -13.77 -24.97 12.78
N LEU A 339 -15.05 -24.74 12.49
CA LEU A 339 -15.60 -24.71 11.13
C LEU A 339 -15.30 -23.39 10.39
N ALA A 340 -14.42 -22.54 10.93
CA ALA A 340 -13.99 -21.31 10.29
C ALA A 340 -12.47 -21.25 10.01
N PHE A 341 -11.72 -22.31 10.34
CA PHE A 341 -10.31 -22.37 10.02
C PHE A 341 -10.08 -22.29 8.51
N GLY A 342 -9.22 -21.37 8.07
CA GLY A 342 -8.92 -21.16 6.65
C GLY A 342 -9.87 -20.21 5.92
N ARG A 343 -10.70 -19.45 6.64
CA ARG A 343 -11.63 -18.48 6.02
C ARG A 343 -10.95 -17.24 5.45
N ALA A 344 -9.76 -16.90 5.95
CA ALA A 344 -8.81 -15.97 5.33
C ALA A 344 -7.39 -16.54 5.40
N VAL A 345 -6.58 -16.18 4.41
CA VAL A 345 -5.18 -16.61 4.31
C VAL A 345 -4.33 -15.43 3.86
N ALA A 346 -3.10 -15.37 4.35
CA ALA A 346 -2.06 -14.47 3.88
C ALA A 346 -0.70 -15.18 3.89
N ILE A 347 0.19 -14.76 3.00
CA ILE A 347 1.57 -15.26 2.90
C ILE A 347 2.53 -14.10 3.02
N ALA A 348 3.56 -14.26 3.84
CA ALA A 348 4.65 -13.29 3.90
C ALA A 348 5.42 -13.32 2.57
N PRO A 349 5.95 -12.18 2.10
CA PRO A 349 6.61 -12.11 0.80
C PRO A 349 7.78 -13.08 0.59
N ASP A 350 8.46 -13.53 1.65
CA ASP A 350 9.50 -14.57 1.62
C ASP A 350 9.00 -15.96 1.20
N GLY A 351 7.68 -16.18 1.20
CA GLY A 351 7.05 -17.47 0.92
C GLY A 351 7.36 -18.56 1.96
N GLN A 352 7.81 -18.19 3.16
CA GLN A 352 8.16 -19.11 4.26
C GLN A 352 7.25 -18.96 5.47
N THR A 353 6.46 -17.88 5.56
CA THR A 353 5.52 -17.67 6.65
C THR A 353 4.10 -17.49 6.11
N LEU A 354 3.11 -18.14 6.73
CA LEU A 354 1.69 -18.03 6.40
C LEU A 354 0.89 -17.65 7.62
N ALA A 355 -0.15 -16.84 7.44
CA ALA A 355 -1.19 -16.65 8.43
C ALA A 355 -2.50 -17.22 7.91
N VAL A 356 -3.19 -17.99 8.75
CA VAL A 356 -4.47 -18.61 8.45
C VAL A 356 -5.45 -18.23 9.55
N SER A 357 -6.59 -17.65 9.20
CA SER A 357 -7.55 -17.22 10.20
C SER A 357 -8.45 -18.36 10.66
N ASP A 358 -8.91 -18.22 11.90
CA ASP A 358 -9.90 -19.05 12.54
C ASP A 358 -10.87 -18.19 13.38
N PRO A 359 -11.74 -17.40 12.73
CA PRO A 359 -12.54 -16.38 13.41
C PRO A 359 -13.63 -16.96 14.33
N ALA A 360 -13.98 -18.24 14.20
CA ALA A 360 -14.97 -18.90 15.04
C ALA A 360 -14.36 -19.74 16.18
N ASP A 361 -13.05 -19.64 16.42
CA ASP A 361 -12.41 -20.26 17.58
C ASP A 361 -13.01 -19.67 18.88
N SER A 362 -13.91 -20.45 19.49
CA SER A 362 -14.59 -20.06 20.72
C SER A 362 -13.68 -19.99 21.95
N ALA A 363 -12.52 -20.65 21.93
CA ALA A 363 -11.59 -20.63 23.06
C ALA A 363 -10.87 -19.28 23.18
N THR A 364 -10.72 -18.56 22.06
CA THR A 364 -9.99 -17.30 21.99
C THR A 364 -10.79 -16.13 21.44
N ASN A 365 -12.10 -16.30 21.21
CA ASN A 365 -12.96 -15.32 20.53
C ASN A 365 -12.42 -14.93 19.14
N GLY A 366 -11.98 -15.95 18.38
CA GLY A 366 -11.27 -15.84 17.11
C GLY A 366 -9.75 -15.98 17.27
N ALA A 367 -9.09 -16.60 16.29
CA ALA A 367 -7.65 -16.83 16.30
C ALA A 367 -7.02 -16.65 14.91
N ILE A 368 -5.69 -16.52 14.90
CA ILE A 368 -4.86 -16.61 13.70
C ILE A 368 -3.77 -17.65 13.96
N HIS A 369 -3.58 -18.56 13.03
CA HIS A 369 -2.54 -19.58 13.07
C HIS A 369 -1.42 -19.20 12.09
N VAL A 370 -0.22 -18.98 12.63
CA VAL A 370 0.96 -18.62 11.85
C VAL A 370 1.83 -19.85 11.62
N PHE A 371 1.92 -20.30 10.38
CA PHE A 371 2.75 -21.43 9.96
C PHE A 371 4.11 -20.95 9.46
N THR A 372 5.14 -21.74 9.70
CA THR A 372 6.47 -21.53 9.12
C THR A 372 6.88 -22.77 8.34
N ARG A 373 7.53 -22.55 7.20
CA ARG A 373 8.01 -23.64 6.36
C ARG A 373 9.32 -24.21 6.90
N GLN A 374 9.44 -25.53 6.94
CA GLN A 374 10.68 -26.25 7.23
C GLN A 374 10.87 -27.36 6.20
N GLY A 375 11.82 -27.18 5.27
CA GLY A 375 11.95 -28.08 4.13
C GLY A 375 10.71 -28.00 3.23
N PRO A 376 10.11 -29.12 2.78
CA PRO A 376 8.88 -29.10 1.99
C PRO A 376 7.63 -28.80 2.84
N ASP A 377 7.70 -29.01 4.16
CA ASP A 377 6.55 -29.06 5.05
C ASP A 377 6.24 -27.71 5.72
N TRP A 378 4.98 -27.53 6.07
CA TRP A 378 4.53 -26.47 6.98
C TRP A 378 4.40 -27.07 8.37
N VAL A 379 5.19 -26.55 9.32
CA VAL A 379 5.22 -27.10 10.68
C VAL A 379 4.23 -26.39 11.61
N MET A 380 4.01 -27.02 12.76
CA MET A 380 2.99 -26.65 13.76
C MET A 380 2.89 -25.12 13.95
N PRO A 381 1.67 -24.56 13.85
CA PRO A 381 1.50 -23.12 13.85
C PRO A 381 1.64 -22.51 15.25
N VAL A 382 2.05 -21.24 15.28
CA VAL A 382 1.87 -20.36 16.44
C VAL A 382 0.46 -19.79 16.40
N GLN A 383 -0.31 -19.91 17.49
CA GLN A 383 -1.64 -19.30 17.59
C GLN A 383 -1.52 -17.87 18.17
N ILE A 384 -2.17 -16.92 17.51
CA ILE A 384 -2.41 -15.57 17.98
C ILE A 384 -3.89 -15.47 18.33
N ALA A 385 -4.20 -15.23 19.59
CA ALA A 385 -5.57 -15.06 20.08
C ALA A 385 -6.09 -13.63 19.78
N SER A 386 -7.41 -13.47 19.71
CA SER A 386 -8.03 -12.16 19.62
C SER A 386 -7.62 -11.28 20.81
N PRO A 387 -7.18 -10.02 20.58
CA PRO A 387 -6.92 -9.06 21.65
C PRO A 387 -8.16 -8.55 22.38
N ALA A 388 -9.37 -8.84 21.87
CA ALA A 388 -10.60 -8.40 22.48
C ALA A 388 -10.83 -9.04 23.86
N THR A 389 -11.62 -8.39 24.71
CA THR A 389 -11.94 -8.91 26.05
C THR A 389 -12.54 -10.32 25.97
N ASN A 390 -12.09 -11.22 26.85
CA ASN A 390 -12.64 -12.58 27.02
C ASN A 390 -14.06 -12.59 27.63
N ASP A 391 -14.85 -11.54 27.42
CA ASP A 391 -16.24 -11.48 27.84
C ASP A 391 -17.05 -12.50 27.01
N PRO A 392 -17.57 -13.58 27.61
CA PRO A 392 -18.32 -14.60 26.88
C PRO A 392 -19.67 -14.08 26.33
N SER A 393 -20.10 -12.88 26.76
CA SER A 393 -21.29 -12.21 26.26
C SER A 393 -21.00 -11.21 25.14
N ALA A 394 -19.72 -10.91 24.87
CA ALA A 394 -19.34 -10.07 23.74
C ALA A 394 -19.59 -10.83 22.42
N PRO A 395 -20.18 -10.19 21.40
CA PRO A 395 -20.34 -10.82 20.10
C PRO A 395 -18.97 -11.16 19.50
N PHE A 396 -18.92 -12.24 18.69
CA PHE A 396 -17.71 -12.62 17.97
C PHE A 396 -17.15 -11.42 17.20
N THR A 397 -15.85 -11.17 17.38
CA THR A 397 -15.18 -10.01 16.76
C THR A 397 -14.81 -10.27 15.29
N ASP A 398 -15.00 -11.50 14.80
CA ASP A 398 -14.49 -11.97 13.51
C ASP A 398 -12.98 -11.73 13.36
N PHE A 399 -12.20 -11.88 14.45
CA PHE A 399 -10.76 -11.63 14.44
C PHE A 399 -10.04 -12.50 13.40
N GLY A 400 -9.27 -11.86 12.52
CA GLY A 400 -8.63 -12.50 11.38
C GLY A 400 -9.49 -12.55 10.12
N ALA A 401 -10.60 -11.80 10.03
CA ALA A 401 -11.42 -11.72 8.81
C ALA A 401 -10.63 -11.24 7.58
N ALA A 402 -9.63 -10.39 7.79
CA ALA A 402 -8.66 -9.95 6.81
C ALA A 402 -7.25 -9.99 7.42
N LEU A 403 -6.25 -10.33 6.61
CA LEU A 403 -4.86 -10.51 7.03
C LEU A 403 -3.93 -9.87 6.01
N ALA A 404 -2.90 -9.14 6.46
CA ALA A 404 -1.88 -8.56 5.59
C ALA A 404 -0.50 -8.53 6.27
N PHE A 405 0.56 -8.88 5.53
CA PHE A 405 1.94 -8.84 6.00
C PHE A 405 2.72 -7.66 5.43
N SER A 406 3.71 -7.16 6.16
CA SER A 406 4.81 -6.35 5.61
C SER A 406 5.75 -7.19 4.75
N ALA A 407 6.59 -6.54 3.94
CA ALA A 407 7.51 -7.23 3.03
C ALA A 407 8.59 -8.05 3.74
N ASP A 408 9.02 -7.62 4.92
CA ASP A 408 9.95 -8.38 5.75
C ASP A 408 9.27 -9.52 6.54
N GLY A 409 7.95 -9.67 6.44
CA GLY A 409 7.17 -10.69 7.15
C GLY A 409 7.15 -10.51 8.68
N LYS A 410 7.52 -9.32 9.19
CA LYS A 410 7.59 -9.05 10.63
C LYS A 410 6.39 -8.27 11.18
N VAL A 411 5.59 -7.66 10.33
CA VAL A 411 4.35 -6.98 10.72
C VAL A 411 3.17 -7.75 10.15
N LEU A 412 2.19 -8.07 10.99
CA LEU A 412 0.93 -8.68 10.59
C LEU A 412 -0.22 -7.77 11.04
N ALA A 413 -1.02 -7.30 10.09
CA ALA A 413 -2.27 -6.62 10.37
C ALA A 413 -3.44 -7.59 10.25
N ALA A 414 -4.34 -7.57 11.22
CA ALA A 414 -5.49 -8.45 11.33
C ALA A 414 -6.78 -7.67 11.60
N GLY A 415 -7.75 -7.82 10.71
CA GLY A 415 -9.07 -7.21 10.84
C GLY A 415 -9.98 -7.97 11.81
N ALA A 416 -10.75 -7.22 12.60
CA ALA A 416 -11.78 -7.72 13.52
C ALA A 416 -13.08 -6.91 13.33
N PRO A 417 -13.80 -7.11 12.22
CA PRO A 417 -14.93 -6.27 11.83
C PRO A 417 -16.14 -6.37 12.77
N GLY A 418 -16.31 -7.47 13.51
CA GLY A 418 -17.34 -7.56 14.56
C GLY A 418 -17.07 -6.62 15.74
N GLY A 419 -15.78 -6.36 16.02
CA GLY A 419 -15.35 -5.36 17.01
C GLY A 419 -15.12 -3.96 16.42
N GLY A 420 -15.18 -3.81 15.09
CA GLY A 420 -14.86 -2.56 14.40
C GLY A 420 -13.41 -2.12 14.58
N SER A 421 -12.45 -3.04 14.50
CA SER A 421 -11.03 -2.74 14.75
C SER A 421 -10.07 -3.48 13.81
N VAL A 422 -8.83 -3.00 13.75
CA VAL A 422 -7.69 -3.70 13.16
C VAL A 422 -6.57 -3.77 14.20
N HIS A 423 -5.99 -4.96 14.36
CA HIS A 423 -4.89 -5.22 15.29
C HIS A 423 -3.59 -5.40 14.50
N VAL A 424 -2.52 -4.78 14.97
CA VAL A 424 -1.18 -4.85 14.37
C VAL A 424 -0.27 -5.59 15.33
N PHE A 425 0.40 -6.62 14.80
CA PHE A 425 1.36 -7.42 15.53
C PHE A 425 2.74 -7.26 14.91
N ASP A 426 3.75 -7.01 15.74
CA ASP A 426 5.16 -7.06 15.34
C ASP A 426 5.78 -8.36 15.84
N ARG A 427 6.63 -8.98 15.01
CA ARG A 427 7.38 -10.18 15.36
C ARG A 427 8.75 -9.81 15.92
N ASP A 428 9.02 -10.26 17.13
CA ASP A 428 10.31 -10.13 17.80
C ASP A 428 10.89 -11.50 18.23
N ALA A 429 11.91 -11.47 19.09
CA ALA A 429 12.54 -12.69 19.61
C ALA A 429 11.61 -13.53 20.51
N MET A 430 10.55 -12.94 21.07
CA MET A 430 9.53 -13.61 21.89
C MET A 430 8.33 -14.07 21.05
N GLY A 431 8.28 -13.75 19.76
CA GLY A 431 7.22 -14.15 18.84
C GLY A 431 6.38 -12.95 18.39
N TRP A 432 5.11 -13.20 18.08
CA TRP A 432 4.18 -12.15 17.64
C TRP A 432 3.62 -11.39 18.84
N GLN A 433 3.88 -10.08 18.90
CA GLN A 433 3.42 -9.19 19.96
C GLN A 433 2.41 -8.20 19.40
N LEU A 434 1.29 -8.01 20.10
CA LEU A 434 0.35 -6.94 19.77
C LEU A 434 1.00 -5.58 20.05
N THR A 435 1.15 -4.75 19.03
CA THR A 435 1.75 -3.41 19.17
C THR A 435 0.78 -2.28 18.93
N ALA A 436 -0.36 -2.54 18.27
CA ALA A 436 -1.44 -1.57 18.16
C ALA A 436 -2.81 -2.20 17.92
N SER A 437 -3.85 -1.47 18.33
CA SER A 437 -5.23 -1.69 17.91
C SER A 437 -5.76 -0.35 17.41
N VAL A 438 -6.19 -0.29 16.15
CA VAL A 438 -6.67 0.95 15.51
C VAL A 438 -8.15 0.84 15.19
N GLN A 439 -8.82 2.00 15.20
CA GLN A 439 -10.22 2.20 14.83
C GLN A 439 -10.31 3.49 14.01
N GLY A 440 -11.28 3.58 13.09
CA GLY A 440 -11.55 4.82 12.37
C GLY A 440 -12.24 5.85 13.27
N THR A 441 -11.93 7.13 13.11
CA THR A 441 -12.39 8.24 13.96
C THR A 441 -13.91 8.35 14.14
N ASN A 442 -14.69 7.86 13.19
CA ASN A 442 -16.17 7.85 13.21
C ASN A 442 -16.76 6.44 12.99
N THR A 443 -15.96 5.39 13.19
CA THR A 443 -16.43 4.02 13.03
C THR A 443 -17.20 3.54 14.25
N ARG A 444 -18.22 2.71 14.00
CA ARG A 444 -18.98 1.98 15.01
C ARG A 444 -18.85 0.49 14.74
N SER A 445 -19.16 -0.36 15.73
CA SER A 445 -19.03 -1.82 15.58
C SER A 445 -19.85 -2.37 14.40
N ASN A 446 -21.02 -1.81 14.12
CA ASN A 446 -21.85 -2.20 12.97
C ASN A 446 -21.33 -1.67 11.62
N HIS A 447 -20.30 -0.81 11.59
CA HIS A 447 -19.70 -0.29 10.34
C HIS A 447 -18.71 -1.28 9.70
N ARG A 448 -18.41 -2.39 10.40
CA ARG A 448 -17.53 -3.48 9.93
C ARG A 448 -16.11 -3.00 9.59
N PHE A 449 -15.59 -2.00 10.32
CA PHE A 449 -14.21 -1.53 10.15
C PHE A 449 -13.22 -2.68 10.35
N GLY A 450 -12.30 -2.85 9.40
CA GLY A 450 -11.36 -3.96 9.37
C GLY A 450 -11.87 -5.18 8.60
N LEU A 451 -12.98 -5.09 7.85
CA LEU A 451 -13.42 -6.18 6.97
C LEU A 451 -12.42 -6.44 5.83
N ALA A 452 -11.73 -5.39 5.38
CA ALA A 452 -10.67 -5.44 4.40
C ALA A 452 -9.47 -4.67 4.96
N VAL A 453 -8.27 -5.23 4.81
CA VAL A 453 -7.01 -4.69 5.35
C VAL A 453 -5.90 -4.86 4.32
N ALA A 454 -5.08 -3.82 4.13
CA ALA A 454 -3.85 -3.88 3.36
C ALA A 454 -2.71 -3.13 4.08
N LEU A 455 -1.48 -3.56 3.89
CA LEU A 455 -0.29 -3.01 4.56
C LEU A 455 0.81 -2.78 3.52
N SER A 456 1.49 -1.63 3.59
CA SER A 456 2.64 -1.32 2.72
C SER A 456 3.84 -2.24 3.00
N ALA A 457 4.78 -2.31 2.07
CA ALA A 457 5.95 -3.19 2.18
C ALA A 457 6.80 -2.89 3.43
N ASP A 458 6.94 -1.61 3.78
CA ASP A 458 7.68 -1.13 4.95
C ASP A 458 6.90 -1.28 6.28
N GLY A 459 5.64 -1.72 6.23
CA GLY A 459 4.77 -1.83 7.39
C GLY A 459 4.40 -0.49 8.04
N GLN A 460 4.55 0.64 7.33
CA GLN A 460 4.29 1.98 7.86
C GLN A 460 2.96 2.60 7.43
N THR A 461 2.32 2.09 6.38
CA THR A 461 0.99 2.52 5.92
C THR A 461 0.02 1.35 5.96
N LEU A 462 -1.05 1.50 6.75
CA LEU A 462 -2.13 0.54 6.92
C LEU A 462 -3.42 1.12 6.34
N VAL A 463 -4.11 0.33 5.53
CA VAL A 463 -5.42 0.69 4.99
C VAL A 463 -6.47 -0.26 5.55
N ALA A 464 -7.60 0.29 5.99
CA ALA A 464 -8.72 -0.47 6.51
C ALA A 464 -10.05 0.00 5.91
N GLY A 465 -10.89 -0.94 5.48
CA GLY A 465 -12.24 -0.66 4.99
C GLY A 465 -13.31 -0.76 6.08
N ALA A 466 -14.29 0.13 6.04
CA ALA A 466 -15.53 0.10 6.81
C ALA A 466 -16.72 0.22 5.85
N PRO A 467 -17.15 -0.91 5.24
CA PRO A 467 -18.13 -0.92 4.14
C PRO A 467 -19.52 -0.39 4.55
N LEU A 468 -19.85 -0.47 5.85
CA LEU A 468 -21.16 -0.06 6.36
C LEU A 468 -21.12 1.29 7.11
N GLU A 469 -20.05 2.07 6.92
CA GLU A 469 -20.01 3.45 7.41
C GLU A 469 -21.11 4.30 6.76
N ASP A 470 -21.71 5.21 7.53
CA ASP A 470 -23.00 5.82 7.20
C ASP A 470 -23.02 7.36 7.08
N SER A 471 -21.87 8.03 7.01
CA SER A 471 -21.83 9.49 6.90
C SER A 471 -21.97 9.99 5.46
N ALA A 472 -22.44 11.23 5.27
CA ALA A 472 -22.47 11.88 3.96
C ALA A 472 -21.18 12.66 3.64
N ALA A 473 -20.11 12.45 4.42
CA ALA A 473 -18.81 13.06 4.20
C ALA A 473 -18.27 12.76 2.79
N ARG A 474 -17.59 13.75 2.21
CA ARG A 474 -16.96 13.70 0.89
C ARG A 474 -15.45 13.67 1.02
N MET A 475 -14.81 13.25 -0.08
CA MET A 475 -13.36 13.33 -0.22
C MET A 475 -12.87 14.78 -0.01
N GLY A 476 -11.95 14.96 0.93
CA GLY A 476 -11.38 16.26 1.27
C GLY A 476 -12.15 17.07 2.32
N ASP A 477 -13.19 16.50 2.96
CA ASP A 477 -13.83 17.16 4.10
C ASP A 477 -12.86 17.21 5.29
N ALA A 478 -12.46 18.42 5.70
CA ALA A 478 -11.46 18.66 6.75
C ALA A 478 -11.92 18.25 8.17
N VAL A 479 -13.23 18.07 8.38
CA VAL A 479 -13.80 17.70 9.68
C VAL A 479 -14.80 16.56 9.50
N LEU A 480 -14.48 15.40 10.09
CA LEU A 480 -15.39 14.27 10.15
C LEU A 480 -16.32 14.43 11.34
N ASN A 481 -17.62 14.56 11.08
CA ASN A 481 -18.63 14.50 12.13
C ASN A 481 -18.95 13.04 12.47
N GLY A 482 -18.45 12.56 13.61
CA GLY A 482 -18.69 11.18 14.08
C GLY A 482 -20.15 10.82 14.38
N ALA A 483 -21.04 11.81 14.43
CA ALA A 483 -22.47 11.61 14.61
C ALA A 483 -23.25 11.62 13.28
N ASP A 484 -22.61 11.89 12.14
CA ASP A 484 -23.29 11.90 10.85
C ASP A 484 -23.65 10.47 10.41
N THR A 485 -24.94 10.24 10.23
CA THR A 485 -25.53 8.97 9.75
C THR A 485 -26.43 9.20 8.53
N SER A 486 -26.24 10.31 7.82
CA SER A 486 -27.16 10.78 6.78
C SER A 486 -27.00 10.05 5.43
N SER A 487 -26.01 9.18 5.27
CA SER A 487 -25.84 8.31 4.09
C SER A 487 -25.57 6.85 4.49
N PRO A 488 -26.61 6.12 4.95
CA PRO A 488 -26.49 4.75 5.45
C PRO A 488 -25.72 3.81 4.51
N GLY A 489 -24.65 3.20 5.02
CA GLY A 489 -23.87 2.19 4.30
C GLY A 489 -23.18 2.72 3.05
N SER A 490 -22.81 4.01 3.02
CA SER A 490 -22.04 4.61 1.92
C SER A 490 -20.56 4.19 1.93
N GLY A 491 -20.08 3.67 3.06
CA GLY A 491 -18.79 3.00 3.20
C GLY A 491 -17.58 3.93 3.16
N ALA A 492 -16.53 3.62 3.91
CA ALA A 492 -15.31 4.42 3.95
C ALA A 492 -14.04 3.56 3.96
N LEU A 493 -12.93 4.17 3.53
CA LEU A 493 -11.58 3.67 3.75
C LEU A 493 -10.82 4.60 4.68
N TYR A 494 -9.94 4.03 5.48
CA TYR A 494 -9.10 4.75 6.41
C TYR A 494 -7.65 4.40 6.15
N VAL A 495 -6.81 5.42 6.09
CA VAL A 495 -5.35 5.26 5.95
C VAL A 495 -4.73 5.65 7.28
N PHE A 496 -3.91 4.76 7.83
CA PHE A 496 -3.14 5.00 9.05
C PHE A 496 -1.66 5.00 8.72
N LYS A 497 -0.92 5.93 9.33
CA LYS A 497 0.54 5.99 9.30
C LYS A 497 1.11 5.62 10.66
N ARG A 498 2.14 4.80 10.64
CA ARG A 498 2.94 4.50 11.82
C ARG A 498 3.85 5.69 12.10
N ALA A 499 3.80 6.19 13.33
CA ALA A 499 4.63 7.26 13.87
C ALA A 499 5.35 6.77 15.15
N SER A 500 6.26 7.59 15.68
CA SER A 500 6.98 7.27 16.93
C SER A 500 6.04 7.10 18.14
N SER A 501 4.87 7.73 18.10
CA SER A 501 3.83 7.64 19.13
C SER A 501 2.82 6.52 18.90
N GLY A 502 2.99 5.70 17.85
CA GLY A 502 2.05 4.66 17.44
C GLY A 502 1.38 4.95 16.09
N TRP A 503 0.24 4.32 15.82
CA TRP A 503 -0.49 4.52 14.56
C TRP A 503 -1.44 5.72 14.67
N ALA A 504 -1.42 6.60 13.67
CA ALA A 504 -2.31 7.75 13.55
C ALA A 504 -3.11 7.66 12.25
N GLN A 505 -4.40 7.99 12.29
CA GLN A 505 -5.21 8.12 11.08
C GLN A 505 -4.71 9.32 10.27
N ALA A 506 -4.24 9.07 9.05
CA ALA A 506 -3.67 10.06 8.15
C ALA A 506 -4.69 10.52 7.09
N ALA A 507 -5.63 9.66 6.70
CA ALA A 507 -6.73 10.04 5.82
C ALA A 507 -7.99 9.22 6.04
N TYR A 508 -9.09 9.81 5.60
CA TYR A 508 -10.41 9.21 5.45
C TYR A 508 -10.84 9.40 4.00
N LEU A 509 -11.09 8.29 3.31
CA LEU A 509 -11.39 8.28 1.89
C LEU A 509 -12.79 7.74 1.67
N LYS A 510 -13.52 8.43 0.80
CA LYS A 510 -14.89 8.13 0.40
C LYS A 510 -14.92 7.93 -1.11
N THR A 511 -15.89 7.16 -1.59
CA THR A 511 -16.17 7.17 -3.03
C THR A 511 -16.59 8.60 -3.38
N GLY A 512 -16.36 9.05 -4.62
CA GLY A 512 -16.87 10.35 -5.08
C GLY A 512 -18.42 10.46 -5.07
N ARG A 513 -19.14 9.45 -4.55
CA ARG A 513 -20.58 9.38 -4.50
C ARG A 513 -21.05 8.78 -3.16
N THR A 514 -21.71 9.59 -2.33
CA THR A 514 -22.50 9.08 -1.20
C THR A 514 -23.87 8.61 -1.71
N VAL A 515 -24.00 7.34 -2.07
CA VAL A 515 -25.32 6.72 -2.25
C VAL A 515 -25.67 6.03 -0.95
N ALA A 516 -26.80 6.42 -0.35
CA ALA A 516 -27.38 5.60 0.69
C ALA A 516 -27.67 4.21 0.10
N ALA A 517 -27.22 3.14 0.78
CA ALA A 517 -27.60 1.79 0.42
C ALA A 517 -29.14 1.71 0.38
N THR A 518 -29.72 1.41 -0.79
CA THR A 518 -31.16 1.22 -0.91
C THR A 518 -31.55 -0.08 -0.24
N ARG A 519 -32.43 0.00 0.77
CA ARG A 519 -33.02 -1.14 1.45
C ARG A 519 -33.85 -1.94 0.45
N LEU A 520 -33.38 -3.10 0.01
CA LEU A 520 -34.22 -4.09 -0.65
C LEU A 520 -35.14 -4.69 0.43
N GLY A 521 -36.47 -4.62 0.24
CA GLY A 521 -37.45 -4.92 1.27
C GLY A 521 -37.22 -6.26 2.00
N GLY A 522 -37.12 -6.21 3.33
CA GLY A 522 -36.85 -7.34 4.19
C GLY A 522 -35.87 -6.97 5.31
N THR A 523 -35.77 -7.79 6.37
CA THR A 523 -34.88 -7.57 7.53
C THR A 523 -33.39 -7.77 7.22
N GLU A 524 -33.02 -7.96 5.95
CA GLU A 524 -31.64 -8.17 5.51
C GLU A 524 -31.15 -6.97 4.71
N TRP A 525 -30.12 -6.31 5.21
CA TRP A 525 -29.31 -5.43 4.39
C TRP A 525 -28.63 -6.30 3.34
N SER A 526 -28.90 -6.10 2.04
CA SER A 526 -27.91 -6.47 1.03
C SER A 526 -26.63 -5.77 1.49
N LEU A 527 -25.59 -6.52 1.85
CA LEU A 527 -24.32 -5.95 2.24
C LEU A 527 -23.86 -5.09 1.06
N GLY A 528 -24.12 -3.78 1.11
CA GLY A 528 -23.65 -2.81 0.13
C GLY A 528 -22.16 -3.06 -0.02
N SER A 529 -21.78 -3.64 -1.15
CA SER A 529 -20.47 -4.26 -1.32
C SER A 529 -19.44 -3.21 -1.74
N TYR A 530 -19.43 -2.10 -0.99
CA TYR A 530 -18.43 -1.05 -1.01
C TYR A 530 -17.20 -1.55 -0.27
N TRP A 531 -15.98 -1.35 -0.80
CA TRP A 531 -14.72 -1.52 -0.05
C TRP A 531 -14.47 -2.91 0.53
N THR A 532 -15.07 -3.96 -0.03
CA THR A 532 -14.87 -5.35 0.41
C THR A 532 -13.52 -5.92 -0.03
N SER A 533 -12.78 -5.19 -0.88
CA SER A 533 -11.42 -5.53 -1.31
C SER A 533 -10.57 -4.27 -1.46
N VAL A 534 -9.38 -4.29 -0.87
CA VAL A 534 -8.40 -3.19 -0.88
C VAL A 534 -7.00 -3.76 -1.11
N ALA A 535 -6.14 -3.02 -1.81
CA ALA A 535 -4.74 -3.35 -2.03
C ALA A 535 -3.89 -2.08 -2.06
N ILE A 536 -2.66 -2.13 -1.53
CA ILE A 536 -1.72 -1.01 -1.53
C ILE A 536 -0.38 -1.44 -2.14
N SER A 537 0.27 -0.55 -2.89
CA SER A 537 1.60 -0.78 -3.46
C SER A 537 2.66 -0.86 -2.37
N GLY A 538 3.81 -1.46 -2.70
CA GLY A 538 4.89 -1.65 -1.74
C GLY A 538 5.41 -0.33 -1.16
N ASP A 539 5.52 0.71 -1.99
CA ASP A 539 5.90 2.07 -1.59
C ASP A 539 4.81 2.83 -0.83
N GLY A 540 3.62 2.25 -0.66
CA GLY A 540 2.48 2.87 0.01
C GLY A 540 1.81 4.00 -0.78
N LYS A 541 2.26 4.30 -2.01
CA LYS A 541 1.81 5.48 -2.76
C LYS A 541 0.57 5.24 -3.62
N THR A 542 0.18 3.99 -3.87
CA THR A 542 -1.00 3.64 -4.68
C THR A 542 -1.90 2.69 -3.92
N LEU A 543 -3.15 3.09 -3.70
CA LEU A 543 -4.20 2.29 -3.09
C LEU A 543 -5.27 2.00 -4.15
N ALA A 544 -5.59 0.73 -4.36
CA ALA A 544 -6.72 0.29 -5.16
C ALA A 544 -7.82 -0.24 -4.25
N ALA A 545 -9.06 0.17 -4.49
CA ALA A 545 -10.18 -0.27 -3.69
C ALA A 545 -11.43 -0.52 -4.55
N GLY A 546 -11.99 -1.72 -4.40
CA GLY A 546 -13.16 -2.15 -5.14
C GLY A 546 -14.46 -1.59 -4.55
N ASP A 547 -15.34 -1.13 -5.43
CA ASP A 547 -16.71 -0.75 -5.10
C ASP A 547 -17.64 -1.46 -6.08
N THR A 548 -18.22 -2.59 -5.66
CA THR A 548 -19.10 -3.36 -6.54
C THR A 548 -20.51 -2.78 -6.65
N ALA A 549 -20.87 -1.80 -5.81
CA ALA A 549 -22.19 -1.18 -5.79
C ALA A 549 -22.27 0.05 -6.71
N GLU A 550 -21.15 0.51 -7.27
CA GLU A 550 -21.10 1.62 -8.22
C GLU A 550 -22.02 1.35 -9.43
N PRO A 551 -23.05 2.19 -9.67
CA PRO A 551 -24.14 1.86 -10.60
C PRO A 551 -24.09 2.62 -11.94
N SER A 552 -23.03 3.35 -12.27
CA SER A 552 -22.94 4.10 -13.54
C SER A 552 -22.76 3.18 -14.75
N ASP A 553 -23.14 3.61 -15.95
CA ASP A 553 -22.87 2.88 -17.22
C ASP A 553 -21.61 3.38 -17.97
N LEU A 554 -20.74 4.13 -17.29
CA LEU A 554 -19.60 4.80 -17.91
C LEU A 554 -18.34 3.95 -17.90
N GLY A 555 -18.08 3.25 -19.00
CA GLY A 555 -16.92 2.39 -19.08
C GLY A 555 -15.56 3.08 -19.23
N GLY A 556 -14.51 2.29 -18.97
CA GLY A 556 -13.10 2.64 -19.17
C GLY A 556 -12.41 3.29 -17.97
N ALA A 557 -11.15 3.68 -18.16
CA ALA A 557 -10.33 4.40 -17.17
C ALA A 557 -10.56 5.91 -17.23
N ARG A 558 -10.89 6.55 -16.10
CA ARG A 558 -11.25 7.98 -16.01
C ARG A 558 -10.75 8.61 -14.71
N ARG A 559 -10.80 9.95 -14.63
CA ARG A 559 -10.50 10.73 -13.40
C ARG A 559 -11.68 10.85 -12.43
N PHE A 560 -12.93 10.75 -12.92
CA PHE A 560 -14.13 10.93 -12.09
C PHE A 560 -15.29 10.03 -12.54
N PRO A 561 -16.09 9.51 -11.59
CA PRO A 561 -17.44 9.04 -11.90
C PRO A 561 -18.34 10.23 -12.26
N VAL A 562 -19.29 10.07 -13.19
CA VAL A 562 -20.28 11.12 -13.48
C VAL A 562 -21.41 11.03 -12.45
N GLU A 563 -21.62 12.13 -11.73
CA GLU A 563 -22.66 12.24 -10.71
C GLU A 563 -24.06 12.01 -11.31
N GLY A 564 -24.93 11.30 -10.57
CA GLY A 564 -26.33 11.10 -10.92
C GLY A 564 -26.62 9.95 -11.90
N ASN A 565 -25.59 9.26 -12.41
CA ASN A 565 -25.77 8.09 -13.27
C ASN A 565 -26.00 6.81 -12.46
N SER A 566 -27.13 6.14 -12.69
CA SER A 566 -27.47 4.84 -12.08
C SER A 566 -27.99 3.83 -13.10
N SER A 567 -27.54 3.95 -14.36
CA SER A 567 -28.06 3.18 -15.49
C SER A 567 -27.60 1.71 -15.52
N ALA A 568 -26.59 1.33 -14.73
CA ALA A 568 -26.09 -0.05 -14.62
C ALA A 568 -25.83 -0.42 -13.16
N SER A 569 -26.91 -0.65 -12.39
CA SER A 569 -26.82 -0.94 -10.94
C SER A 569 -25.87 -2.10 -10.62
N GLU A 570 -25.01 -1.93 -9.61
CA GLU A 570 -24.05 -2.96 -9.17
C GLU A 570 -23.10 -3.45 -10.28
N SER A 571 -22.85 -2.61 -11.30
CA SER A 571 -21.84 -2.91 -12.33
C SER A 571 -20.42 -2.84 -11.77
N GLY A 572 -20.22 -2.03 -10.73
CA GLY A 572 -19.00 -1.98 -9.93
C GLY A 572 -17.85 -1.19 -10.55
N ALA A 573 -16.86 -0.82 -9.75
CA ALA A 573 -15.71 -0.01 -10.12
C ALA A 573 -14.51 -0.30 -9.21
N VAL A 574 -13.33 0.20 -9.60
CA VAL A 574 -12.15 0.28 -8.74
C VAL A 574 -11.71 1.74 -8.66
N TYR A 575 -11.61 2.25 -7.45
CA TYR A 575 -11.03 3.56 -7.16
C TYR A 575 -9.54 3.42 -6.92
N LEU A 576 -8.76 4.36 -7.46
CA LEU A 576 -7.32 4.45 -7.28
C LEU A 576 -6.98 5.76 -6.56
N TYR A 577 -6.46 5.60 -5.34
CA TYR A 577 -6.02 6.66 -4.44
C TYR A 577 -4.54 6.64 -4.22
#